data_AF-A0A814PGU2-F1
#
_entry.id   AF-A0A814PGU2-F1
#
_cell.length_a   1.000
_cell.length_b   1.000
_cell.length_c   1.000
_cell.angle_alpha   90.00
_cell.angle_beta   90.00
_cell.angle_gamma   90.00
#
_symmetry.space_group_name_H-M   'P 1'
#
loop_
_entity.id
_entity.type
_entity.pdbx_description
1 polymer ?
#
loop_
_entity_poly.entity_id
_entity_poly.type
_entity_poly.pdbx_seq_one_letter_code
_entity_poly.pdbx_strand_id
1 'polypeptide(L)'
;AKILIRALASPIPRLQNKLCFLINTICSSSAQMKKLFYENGALDELIRLFNNEACPDHQHVLETIHTLSNAKSNAISLIVERDPSLAEQFQLKLYERRQAMQSSEDEQPDEMNLINQLQTLLGSPTTENIPASTTTDQQLVPTS
;
A
#
# COMPACT_ATOMS: atom_id res chain seq x y z
N ALA A 1 14.94 7.46 13.81
CA ALA A 1 14.24 6.61 12.82
C ALA A 1 13.69 5.33 13.44
N LYS A 2 14.53 4.36 13.86
CA LYS A 2 14.10 3.01 14.28
C LYS A 2 12.96 2.94 15.31
N ILE A 3 12.94 3.80 16.33
CA ILE A 3 11.87 3.82 17.35
C ILE A 3 10.52 4.19 16.71
N LEU A 4 10.50 5.21 15.86
CA LEU A 4 9.29 5.67 15.18
C LEU A 4 8.78 4.62 14.19
N ILE A 5 9.69 3.95 13.47
CA ILE A 5 9.34 2.86 12.54
C ILE A 5 8.68 1.70 13.30
N ARG A 6 9.29 1.22 14.40
CA ARG A 6 8.69 0.15 15.22
C ARG A 6 7.33 0.53 15.81
N ALA A 7 7.12 1.81 16.10
CA ALA A 7 5.86 2.28 16.64
C ALA A 7 4.71 2.26 15.61
N LEU A 8 5.00 2.13 14.30
CA LEU A 8 3.97 1.91 13.27
C LEU A 8 3.25 0.56 13.45
N ALA A 9 3.91 -0.44 14.03
CA ALA A 9 3.30 -1.73 14.39
C ALA A 9 2.42 -1.66 15.65
N SER A 10 2.23 -0.48 16.26
CA SER A 10 1.36 -0.32 17.43
C SER A 10 -0.08 -0.68 17.09
N PRO A 11 -0.83 -1.38 17.98
CA PRO A 11 -2.24 -1.68 17.75
C PRO A 11 -3.17 -0.46 17.94
N ILE A 12 -2.63 0.76 18.02
CA ILE A 12 -3.39 1.99 18.30
C ILE A 12 -3.47 2.83 17.01
N PRO A 13 -4.61 2.83 16.28
CA PRO A 13 -4.74 3.52 14.99
C PRO A 13 -4.42 5.02 15.06
N ARG A 14 -4.82 5.68 16.15
CA ARG A 14 -4.53 7.10 16.37
C ARG A 14 -3.04 7.39 16.49
N LEU A 15 -2.27 6.46 17.07
CA LEU A 15 -0.81 6.59 17.15
C LEU A 15 -0.20 6.38 15.76
N GLN A 16 -0.63 5.35 15.03
CA GLN A 16 -0.17 5.08 13.67
C GLN A 16 -0.39 6.28 12.74
N ASN A 17 -1.58 6.90 12.76
CA ASN A 17 -1.87 8.12 11.99
C ASN A 17 -0.91 9.27 12.32
N LYS A 18 -0.70 9.53 13.62
CA LYS A 18 0.23 10.59 14.07
C LYS A 18 1.67 10.29 13.64
N LEU A 19 2.06 9.02 13.62
CA LEU A 19 3.38 8.59 13.18
C LEU A 19 3.55 8.74 11.67
N CYS A 20 2.56 8.31 10.86
CA CYS A 20 2.59 8.52 9.41
C CYS A 20 2.73 10.01 9.08
N PHE A 21 1.89 10.86 9.68
CA PHE A 21 1.97 12.31 9.51
C PHE A 21 3.36 12.87 9.89
N LEU A 22 3.91 12.47 11.04
CA LEU A 22 5.21 12.93 11.50
C LEU A 22 6.34 12.47 10.58
N ILE A 23 6.34 11.20 10.17
CA ILE A 23 7.35 10.63 9.27
C ILE A 23 7.26 11.32 7.91
N ASN A 24 6.06 11.50 7.37
CA ASN A 24 5.84 12.19 6.11
C ASN A 24 6.37 13.63 6.16
N THR A 25 6.04 14.37 7.23
CA THR A 25 6.51 15.74 7.44
C THR A 25 8.05 15.81 7.47
N ILE A 26 8.69 14.97 8.29
CA ILE A 26 10.15 14.95 8.40
C ILE A 26 10.83 14.60 7.07
N CYS A 27 10.30 13.59 6.36
CA CYS A 27 10.89 13.10 5.11
C CYS A 27 10.63 14.03 3.93
N SER A 28 9.52 14.78 3.94
CA SER A 28 9.23 15.81 2.94
C SER A 28 10.13 17.02 3.09
N SER A 29 10.48 17.40 4.32
CA SER A 29 11.33 18.57 4.58
C SER A 29 12.83 18.30 4.57
N SER A 30 13.28 17.04 4.59
CA SER A 30 14.71 16.71 4.64
C SER A 30 15.06 15.44 3.86
N ALA A 31 15.83 15.60 2.78
CA ALA A 31 16.36 14.48 1.99
C ALA A 31 17.27 13.55 2.82
N GLN A 32 18.05 14.12 3.75
CA GLN A 32 18.89 13.32 4.66
C GLN A 32 18.03 12.44 5.57
N MET A 33 16.95 13.00 6.13
CA MET A 33 16.04 12.22 6.97
C MET A 33 15.26 11.21 6.16
N LYS A 34 14.80 11.57 4.96
CA LYS A 34 14.14 10.64 4.02
C LYS A 34 15.03 9.42 3.74
N LYS A 35 16.29 9.65 3.39
CA LYS A 35 17.29 8.59 3.18
C LYS A 35 17.48 7.74 4.44
N LEU A 36 17.62 8.38 5.60
CA LEU A 36 17.76 7.67 6.88
C LEU A 36 16.55 6.76 7.17
N PHE A 37 15.31 7.23 6.98
CA PHE A 37 14.12 6.41 7.21
C PHE A 37 14.03 5.26 6.20
N TYR A 38 14.31 5.51 4.93
CA TYR A 38 14.37 4.49 3.90
C TYR A 38 15.38 3.38 4.23
N GLU A 39 16.62 3.74 4.56
CA GLU A 39 17.69 2.79 4.92
C GLU A 39 17.40 2.01 6.20
N ASN A 40 16.50 2.50 7.06
CA ASN A 40 16.07 1.81 8.28
C ASN A 40 14.80 0.96 8.09
N GLY A 41 14.35 0.75 6.86
CA GLY A 41 13.22 -0.14 6.53
C GLY A 41 11.84 0.48 6.77
N ALA A 42 11.73 1.82 6.78
CA ALA A 42 10.44 2.48 6.97
C ALA A 42 9.43 2.16 5.86
N LEU A 43 9.91 2.01 4.62
CA LEU A 43 9.06 1.73 3.46
C LEU A 43 8.34 0.39 3.60
N ASP A 44 9.07 -0.67 3.95
CA ASP A 44 8.53 -1.99 4.24
C ASP A 44 7.46 -1.96 5.32
N GLU A 45 7.74 -1.24 6.42
CA GLU A 45 6.84 -1.20 7.56
C GLU A 45 5.55 -0.43 7.26
N LEU A 46 5.62 0.63 6.45
CA LEU A 46 4.44 1.35 5.98
C LEU A 46 3.60 0.50 5.03
N ILE A 47 4.23 -0.32 4.18
CA ILE A 47 3.51 -1.25 3.31
C ILE A 47 2.80 -2.32 4.15
N ARG A 48 3.46 -2.88 5.17
CA ARG A 48 2.81 -3.80 6.12
C ARG A 48 1.63 -3.14 6.84
N LEU A 49 1.79 -1.88 7.24
CA LEU A 49 0.72 -1.10 7.85
C LEU A 49 -0.47 -0.93 6.89
N PHE A 50 -0.21 -0.61 5.61
CA PHE A 50 -1.25 -0.49 4.59
C PHE A 50 -1.97 -1.82 4.31
N ASN A 51 -1.24 -2.93 4.31
CA ASN A 51 -1.80 -4.26 4.09
C ASN A 51 -2.66 -4.77 5.26
N ASN A 52 -2.54 -4.16 6.44
CA ASN A 52 -3.35 -4.53 7.60
C ASN A 52 -4.83 -4.18 7.36
N GLU A 53 -5.75 -5.05 7.78
CA GLU A 53 -7.19 -4.77 7.75
C GLU A 53 -7.56 -3.55 8.59
N ALA A 54 -6.89 -3.38 9.73
CA ALA A 54 -7.01 -2.21 10.59
C ALA A 54 -6.07 -1.07 10.15
N CYS A 55 -5.70 -1.01 8.86
CA CYS A 55 -4.97 0.12 8.31
C CYS A 55 -5.68 1.40 8.76
N PRO A 56 -4.94 2.36 9.32
CA PRO A 56 -5.53 3.63 9.70
C PRO A 56 -5.78 4.43 8.40
N ASP A 57 -5.75 5.75 8.44
CA ASP A 57 -6.08 6.58 7.28
C ASP A 57 -5.22 6.21 6.05
N HIS A 58 -5.84 5.57 5.05
CA HIS A 58 -5.16 4.99 3.89
C HIS A 58 -4.42 6.06 3.10
N GLN A 59 -5.02 7.23 2.90
CA GLN A 59 -4.40 8.34 2.19
C GLN A 59 -3.10 8.75 2.87
N HIS A 60 -3.10 8.98 4.18
CA HIS A 60 -1.89 9.38 4.90
C HIS A 60 -0.78 8.31 4.84
N VAL A 61 -1.14 7.03 4.89
CA VAL A 61 -0.17 5.94 4.74
C VAL A 61 0.42 5.94 3.31
N LEU A 62 -0.42 6.05 2.29
CA LEU A 62 -0.01 6.07 0.88
C LEU A 62 0.84 7.29 0.54
N GLU A 63 0.51 8.47 1.06
CA GLU A 63 1.34 9.67 0.94
C GLU A 63 2.73 9.44 1.52
N THR A 64 2.81 8.81 2.70
CA THR A 64 4.09 8.54 3.37
C THR A 64 4.92 7.52 2.58
N ILE A 65 4.28 6.46 2.06
CA ILE A 65 4.90 5.47 1.17
C ILE A 65 5.45 6.18 -0.09
N HIS A 66 4.65 7.04 -0.72
CA HIS A 66 5.06 7.79 -1.91
C HIS A 66 6.21 8.78 -1.62
N THR A 67 6.20 9.44 -0.47
CA THR A 67 7.30 10.33 -0.06
C THR A 67 8.62 9.55 0.08
N LEU A 68 8.57 8.34 0.64
CA LEU A 68 9.74 7.49 0.85
C LEU A 68 10.16 6.69 -0.39
N SER A 69 9.25 6.35 -1.29
CA SER A 69 9.60 5.71 -2.57
C SER A 69 10.49 6.62 -3.42
N ASN A 70 10.37 7.93 -3.24
CA ASN A 70 11.22 8.94 -3.88
C ASN A 70 12.61 9.12 -3.20
N ALA A 71 12.95 8.31 -2.18
CA ALA A 71 14.27 8.36 -1.54
C ALA A 71 15.38 7.78 -2.40
N LYS A 72 15.04 6.84 -3.30
CA LYS A 72 15.95 6.14 -4.19
C LYS A 72 15.21 5.76 -5.47
N SER A 73 15.88 5.87 -6.61
CA SER A 73 15.33 5.34 -7.86
C SER A 73 14.95 3.87 -7.70
N ASN A 74 13.78 3.49 -8.17
CA ASN A 74 13.25 2.12 -8.11
C ASN A 74 13.06 1.58 -6.68
N ALA A 75 12.89 2.44 -5.67
CA ALA A 75 12.72 2.01 -4.28
C ALA A 75 11.62 0.96 -4.08
N ILE A 76 10.50 1.11 -4.80
CA ILE A 76 9.36 0.19 -4.77
C ILE A 76 9.66 -1.09 -5.54
N SER A 77 10.26 -1.00 -6.72
CA SER A 77 10.64 -2.17 -7.52
C SER A 77 11.68 -3.05 -6.79
N LEU A 78 12.57 -2.45 -5.99
CA LEU A 78 13.51 -3.20 -5.13
C LEU A 78 12.81 -4.02 -4.05
N ILE A 79 11.56 -3.70 -3.68
CA ILE A 79 10.76 -4.52 -2.77
C ILE A 79 10.35 -5.81 -3.45
N VAL A 80 9.99 -5.76 -4.73
CA VAL A 80 9.64 -6.95 -5.53
C VAL A 80 10.79 -7.96 -5.52
N GLU A 81 12.04 -7.49 -5.64
CA GLU A 81 13.23 -8.35 -5.62
C GLU A 81 13.56 -8.90 -4.22
N ARG A 82 13.40 -8.07 -3.18
CA ARG A 82 13.82 -8.40 -1.81
C ARG A 82 12.75 -9.19 -1.03
N ASP A 83 11.48 -8.85 -1.20
CA ASP A 83 10.33 -9.44 -0.53
C ASP A 83 9.12 -9.49 -1.49
N PRO A 84 9.09 -10.47 -2.41
CA PRO A 84 8.04 -10.62 -3.41
C PRO A 84 6.63 -10.75 -2.79
N SER A 85 6.53 -11.40 -1.63
CA SER A 85 5.26 -11.59 -0.94
C SER A 85 4.69 -10.27 -0.42
N LEU A 86 5.55 -9.42 0.17
CA LEU A 86 5.13 -8.10 0.59
C LEU A 86 4.67 -7.24 -0.59
N ALA A 87 5.37 -7.32 -1.72
CA ALA A 87 5.01 -6.60 -2.94
C ALA A 87 3.67 -7.08 -3.53
N GLU A 88 3.43 -8.39 -3.57
CA GLU A 88 2.16 -8.97 -4.03
C GLU A 88 0.99 -8.55 -3.14
N GLN A 89 1.15 -8.64 -1.81
CA GLN A 89 0.14 -8.19 -0.86
C GLN A 89 -0.16 -6.69 -1.03
N PHE A 90 0.89 -5.88 -1.27
CA PHE A 90 0.73 -4.46 -1.49
C PHE A 90 -0.04 -4.16 -2.78
N GLN A 91 0.31 -4.85 -3.87
CA GLN A 91 -0.38 -4.71 -5.16
C GLN A 91 -1.86 -5.11 -5.04
N LEU A 92 -2.16 -6.22 -4.37
CA LEU A 92 -3.52 -6.68 -4.13
C LEU A 92 -4.31 -5.65 -3.31
N LYS A 93 -3.75 -5.15 -2.21
CA LYS A 93 -4.41 -4.16 -1.36
C LYS A 93 -4.68 -2.84 -2.09
N LEU A 94 -3.75 -2.38 -2.93
CA LEU A 94 -3.96 -1.22 -3.79
C LEU A 94 -5.11 -1.44 -4.78
N TYR A 95 -5.23 -2.64 -5.36
CA TYR A 95 -6.32 -2.99 -6.26
C TYR A 95 -7.67 -3.00 -5.54
N GLU A 96 -7.76 -3.69 -4.39
CA GLU A 96 -8.97 -3.74 -3.57
C GLU A 96 -9.44 -2.34 -3.15
N ARG A 97 -8.50 -1.49 -2.72
CA ARG A 97 -8.81 -0.13 -2.31
C ARG A 97 -9.33 0.72 -3.48
N ARG A 98 -8.74 0.59 -4.68
CA ARG A 98 -9.26 1.24 -5.89
C ARG A 98 -10.71 0.81 -6.18
N GLN A 99 -11.00 -0.49 -6.14
CA GLN A 99 -12.35 -1.01 -6.42
C GLN A 99 -13.37 -0.48 -5.40
N ALA A 100 -12.99 -0.45 -4.12
CA ALA A 100 -13.82 0.10 -3.05
C ALA A 100 -14.15 1.58 -3.28
N MET A 101 -13.18 2.38 -3.72
CA MET A 101 -13.41 3.81 -4.02
C MET A 101 -14.26 4.03 -5.27
N GLN A 102 -14.14 3.18 -6.30
CA GLN A 102 -14.99 3.26 -7.49
C GLN A 102 -16.46 2.91 -7.20
N SER A 103 -16.70 2.14 -6.14
CA SER A 103 -18.04 1.76 -5.69
C SER A 103 -18.63 2.72 -4.66
N SER A 104 -17.87 3.72 -4.22
CA SER A 104 -18.27 4.71 -3.21
C SER A 104 -18.75 6.00 -3.88
N GLU A 105 -19.72 6.68 -3.26
CA GLU A 105 -20.16 8.03 -3.67
C GLU A 105 -19.18 9.12 -3.18
N ASP A 106 -18.25 8.79 -2.27
CA ASP A 106 -17.26 9.72 -1.74
C ASP A 106 -16.04 9.78 -2.68
N GLU A 107 -15.88 10.90 -3.38
CA GLU A 107 -14.71 11.13 -4.23
C GLU A 107 -13.46 11.42 -3.39
N GLN A 108 -12.44 10.55 -3.51
CA GLN A 108 -11.12 10.71 -2.89
C GLN A 108 -10.03 10.79 -3.98
N PRO A 109 -9.95 11.92 -4.72
CA PRO A 109 -9.09 12.03 -5.90
C PRO A 109 -7.59 11.95 -5.56
N ASP A 110 -7.18 12.47 -4.40
CA ASP A 110 -5.79 12.43 -3.96
C ASP A 110 -5.34 11.00 -3.66
N GLU A 111 -6.16 10.23 -2.93
CA GLU A 111 -5.89 8.82 -2.66
C GLU A 111 -5.84 7.99 -3.96
N MET A 112 -6.79 8.22 -4.88
CA MET A 112 -6.81 7.53 -6.18
C MET A 112 -5.54 7.81 -7.01
N ASN A 113 -5.09 9.07 -7.02
CA ASN A 113 -3.87 9.44 -7.71
C ASN A 113 -2.65 8.73 -7.12
N LEU A 114 -2.54 8.67 -5.78
CA LEU A 114 -1.46 7.95 -5.10
C LEU A 114 -1.47 6.46 -5.43
N ILE A 115 -2.64 5.82 -5.45
CA ILE A 115 -2.78 4.40 -5.83
C ILE A 115 -2.27 4.19 -7.26
N ASN A 116 -2.68 5.05 -8.21
CA ASN A 116 -2.25 4.95 -9.61
C ASN A 116 -0.73 5.08 -9.76
N GLN A 117 -0.12 6.05 -9.07
CA GLN A 117 1.32 6.26 -9.08
C GLN A 117 2.08 5.06 -8.49
N LEU A 118 1.64 4.56 -7.34
CA LEU A 118 2.30 3.45 -6.65
C LEU A 118 2.20 2.14 -7.43
N GLN A 119 1.06 1.86 -8.06
CA GLN A 119 0.93 0.69 -8.96
C GLN A 119 1.84 0.79 -10.18
N THR A 120 2.00 1.98 -10.75
CA THR A 120 2.93 2.19 -11.88
C THR A 120 4.37 1.86 -11.46
N LEU A 121 4.75 2.20 -10.21
CA LEU A 121 6.08 1.91 -9.66
C LEU A 121 6.32 0.43 -9.36
N LEU A 122 5.27 -0.34 -9.03
CA LEU A 122 5.34 -1.79 -8.84
C LEU A 122 5.44 -2.57 -10.16
N GLY A 123 5.07 -1.94 -11.27
CA GLY A 123 4.87 -2.60 -12.56
C GLY A 123 3.45 -3.12 -12.69
N SER A 124 2.93 -3.15 -13.92
CA SER A 124 1.60 -3.68 -14.20
C SER A 124 1.49 -5.13 -13.70
N PRO A 125 0.35 -5.52 -13.11
CA PRO A 125 0.14 -6.92 -12.79
C PRO A 125 0.29 -7.74 -14.07
N THR A 126 1.20 -8.70 -14.08
CA THR A 126 1.18 -9.75 -15.10
C THR A 126 -0.18 -10.41 -14.96
N THR A 127 -1.02 -10.25 -15.98
CA THR A 127 -2.44 -10.65 -16.05
C THR A 127 -2.66 -12.17 -16.03
N GLU A 128 -1.79 -12.95 -15.38
CA GLU A 128 -1.84 -14.41 -15.42
C GLU A 128 -2.32 -15.09 -14.13
N ASN A 129 -2.55 -14.36 -13.03
CA ASN A 129 -2.98 -14.98 -11.77
C ASN A 129 -4.13 -14.24 -11.06
N ILE A 130 -5.11 -13.74 -11.81
CA ILE A 130 -6.44 -13.51 -11.21
C ILE A 130 -7.16 -14.85 -11.30
N PRO A 131 -7.52 -15.51 -10.16
CA PRO A 131 -8.39 -16.68 -10.23
C PRO A 131 -9.71 -16.22 -10.87
N ALA A 132 -9.96 -16.70 -12.08
CA ALA A 132 -11.24 -16.50 -12.74
C ALA A 132 -12.33 -17.02 -11.80
N SER A 133 -13.24 -16.12 -11.40
CA SER A 133 -14.50 -16.49 -10.77
C SER A 133 -15.14 -17.59 -11.61
N THR A 134 -15.22 -18.79 -11.06
CA THR A 134 -15.91 -19.92 -11.68
C THR A 134 -17.41 -19.69 -11.53
N THR A 135 -17.97 -18.89 -12.44
CA THR A 135 -19.38 -18.97 -12.77
C THR A 135 -19.57 -20.27 -13.54
N THR A 136 -20.07 -21.32 -12.87
CA THR A 136 -20.64 -22.48 -13.55
C THR A 136 -22.13 -22.53 -13.24
N ASP A 137 -22.88 -21.88 -14.12
CA ASP A 137 -24.25 -22.26 -14.46
C ASP A 137 -24.25 -23.75 -14.83
N GLN A 138 -24.90 -24.60 -14.03
CA GLN A 138 -25.36 -25.90 -14.48
C GLN A 138 -26.80 -26.15 -14.02
N GLN A 139 -27.69 -25.77 -14.92
CA GLN A 139 -28.87 -26.49 -15.42
C GLN A 139 -29.61 -27.47 -14.48
N LEU A 140 -30.89 -27.12 -14.29
CA LEU A 140 -31.99 -28.01 -13.92
C LEU A 140 -31.93 -29.38 -14.62
N VAL A 141 -32.10 -30.44 -13.84
CA VAL A 141 -32.48 -31.77 -14.33
C VAL A 141 -33.90 -32.05 -13.83
N PRO A 142 -34.90 -32.32 -14.69
CA PRO A 142 -36.19 -32.78 -14.23
C PRO A 142 -36.13 -34.30 -13.98
N THR A 143 -36.57 -34.71 -12.80
CA THR A 143 -36.78 -36.11 -12.45
C THR A 143 -38.00 -36.66 -13.17
N SER A 144 -37.86 -37.80 -13.84
CA SER A 144 -38.95 -38.72 -14.18
C SER A 144 -38.49 -40.15 -13.93
#